data_AF-A0A239GJ67-F1
#
_entry.id   AF-A0A239GJ67-F1
#
_cell.length_a   1.000
_cell.length_b   1.000
_cell.length_c   1.000
_cell.angle_alpha   90.00
_cell.angle_beta   90.00
_cell.angle_gamma   90.00
#
_symmetry.space_group_name_H-M   'P 1'
#
loop_
_entity.id
_entity.type
_entity.pdbx_description
1 polymer ?
#
loop_
_entity_poly.entity_id
_entity_poly.type
_entity_poly.pdbx_seq_one_letter_code
_entity_poly.pdbx_strand_id
1 'polypeptide(L)' 'MKREVVKYDFKAFGQAIRTARKAKGLSRNQLADQMGIAPRYIASIENSG' A
#
# COMPACT_ATOMS: atom_id res chain seq x y z
N MET A 1 -13.67 -21.44 -18.80
CA MET A 1 -13.74 -20.01 -19.17
C MET A 1 -13.18 -19.19 -18.01
N LYS A 2 -12.14 -18.35 -18.21
CA LYS A 2 -11.65 -17.45 -17.15
C LYS A 2 -12.72 -16.39 -16.90
N ARG A 3 -13.05 -16.14 -15.63
CA ARG A 3 -13.97 -15.07 -15.23
C ARG A 3 -13.31 -13.74 -15.57
N GLU A 4 -13.99 -12.86 -16.31
CA GLU A 4 -13.54 -11.49 -16.46
C GLU A 4 -13.67 -10.80 -15.09
N VAL A 5 -12.54 -10.34 -14.56
CA VAL A 5 -12.49 -9.57 -13.32
C VAL A 5 -12.05 -8.17 -13.71
N VAL A 6 -12.96 -7.22 -13.54
CA VAL A 6 -12.64 -5.80 -13.67
C VAL A 6 -11.65 -5.44 -12.57
N LYS A 7 -10.45 -5.00 -12.95
CA LYS A 7 -9.44 -4.54 -12.00
C LYS A 7 -9.73 -3.10 -11.64
N TYR A 8 -9.86 -2.84 -10.35
CA TYR A 8 -9.88 -1.48 -9.82
C TYR A 8 -8.46 -0.91 -9.79
N ASP A 9 -8.30 0.35 -10.17
CA ASP A 9 -7.02 1.09 -10.09
C ASP A 9 -6.87 1.68 -8.68
N PHE A 10 -5.99 1.10 -7.85
CA PHE A 10 -5.74 1.57 -6.48
C PHE A 10 -4.59 2.58 -6.40
N LYS A 11 -4.09 3.11 -7.52
CA LYS A 11 -2.93 4.01 -7.53
C LYS A 11 -3.13 5.25 -6.66
N ALA A 12 -4.32 5.83 -6.72
CA ALA A 12 -4.68 6.98 -5.89
C ALA A 12 -4.63 6.65 -4.39
N PHE A 13 -5.10 5.45 -4.00
CA PHE A 13 -5.03 4.98 -2.61
C PHE A 13 -3.59 4.70 -2.16
N GLY A 14 -2.78 4.07 -3.01
CA GLY A 14 -1.37 3.84 -2.74
C GLY A 14 -0.61 5.15 -2.47
N GLN A 15 -0.89 6.18 -3.27
CA GLN A 15 -0.34 7.53 -3.08
C GLN A 15 -0.86 8.18 -1.79
N ALA A 16 -2.15 8.06 -1.48
CA ALA A 16 -2.72 8.61 -0.26
C ALA A 16 -2.09 7.98 1.00
N ILE A 17 -1.93 6.66 1.02
CA ILE A 17 -1.27 5.92 2.11
C ILE A 17 0.19 6.37 2.25
N ARG A 18 0.92 6.50 1.13
CA ARG A 18 2.31 6.98 1.13
C ARG A 18 2.43 8.38 1.73
N THR A 19 1.53 9.28 1.37
CA THR A 19 1.49 10.66 1.87
C THR A 19 1.18 10.69 3.36
N ALA A 20 0.15 9.95 3.81
CA ALA A 20 -0.21 9.87 5.22
C ALA A 20 0.92 9.28 6.08
N ARG A 21 1.58 8.21 5.61
CA ARG A 21 2.72 7.61 6.32
C ARG A 21 3.87 8.60 6.48
N LYS A 22 4.22 9.32 5.40
CA LYS A 22 5.28 10.35 5.43
C LYS A 22 4.92 11.53 6.34
N ALA A 23 3.67 11.99 6.32
CA ALA A 23 3.20 13.06 7.19
C ALA A 23 3.31 12.69 8.69
N LYS A 24 3.17 11.39 9.01
CA LYS A 24 3.39 10.85 10.35
C LYS A 24 4.86 10.55 10.68
N GLY A 25 5.80 10.82 9.76
CA GLY A 25 7.23 10.54 9.95
C GLY A 25 7.58 9.04 10.01
N LEU A 26 6.69 8.16 9.58
CA LEU A 26 6.89 6.71 9.68
C LEU A 26 7.67 6.18 8.47
N SER A 27 8.61 5.27 8.70
CA SER A 27 9.15 4.41 7.66
C SER A 27 8.16 3.30 7.27
N ARG A 28 8.39 2.63 6.15
CA ARG A 28 7.56 1.48 5.74
C ARG A 28 7.65 0.33 6.74
N ASN A 29 8.83 0.12 7.34
CA ASN A 29 9.03 -0.91 8.35
C ASN A 29 8.20 -0.61 9.59
N GLN A 30 8.28 0.62 10.12
CA GLN A 30 7.49 1.02 11.28
C GLN A 30 5.98 0.86 11.08
N LEU A 31 5.46 1.25 9.89
CA LEU A 31 4.05 1.04 9.58
C LEU A 31 3.71 -0.46 9.46
N ALA A 32 4.58 -1.24 8.83
CA ALA A 32 4.37 -2.68 8.64
C ALA A 32 4.38 -3.44 9.97
N ASP A 33 5.30 -3.09 10.87
CA ASP A 33 5.41 -3.65 12.22
C ASP A 33 4.14 -3.38 13.03
N GLN A 34 3.60 -2.15 12.95
CA GLN A 34 2.33 -1.79 13.60
C GLN A 34 1.13 -2.59 13.07
N MET A 35 1.14 -2.95 11.79
CA MET A 35 0.07 -3.69 11.13
C MET A 35 0.28 -5.22 11.20
N GLY A 36 1.41 -5.70 11.74
CA GLY A 36 1.74 -7.12 11.79
C GLY A 36 1.94 -7.76 10.41
N ILE A 37 2.42 -7.00 9.42
CA ILE A 37 2.64 -7.49 8.05
C ILE A 37 4.08 -7.26 7.60
N ALA A 38 4.51 -7.98 6.56
CA ALA A 38 5.83 -7.77 6.00
C ALA A 38 5.93 -6.40 5.27
N PRO A 39 7.03 -5.64 5.41
CA PRO A 39 7.20 -4.31 4.78
C PRO A 39 7.02 -4.28 3.25
N ARG A 40 7.27 -5.40 2.56
CA ARG A 40 7.03 -5.54 1.11
C ARG A 40 5.59 -5.29 0.70
N TYR A 41 4.61 -5.56 1.58
CA TYR A 41 3.21 -5.29 1.29
C TYR A 41 2.91 -3.79 1.30
N ILE A 42 3.47 -3.04 2.26
CA ILE A 42 3.38 -1.56 2.26
C ILE A 42 4.03 -1.00 0.98
N ALA A 43 5.20 -1.50 0.58
CA ALA A 43 5.84 -1.05 -0.66
C ALA A 43 5.00 -1.36 -1.90
N SER A 44 4.41 -2.56 -2.00
CA SER A 44 3.55 -2.95 -3.12
C SER A 44 2.30 -2.08 -3.20
N ILE A 45 1.64 -1.82 -2.07
CA ILE A 45 0.44 -0.98 -2.01
C ILE A 45 0.76 0.47 -2.41
N GLU A 46 1.86 1.03 -1.91
CA GLU A 46 2.24 2.42 -2.22
C GLU A 46 2.70 2.64 -3.66
N ASN A 47 3.23 1.61 -4.32
CA ASN A 47 3.87 1.74 -5.64
C ASN A 47 3.07 1.12 -6.80
N SER A 48 2.25 0.10 -6.52
CA SER A 48 1.60 -0.76 -7.53
C SER A 48 0.14 -1.06 -7.20
N GLY A 49 -0.43 -0.41 -6.19
CA GLY A 49 -1.88 -0.29 -6.06
C GLY A 49 -2.47 0.28 -7.33
#